data_AF-A0A7S4FE69-F1
#
_entry.id   AF-A0A7S4FE69-F1
#
_cell.length_a   1.000
_cell.length_b   1.000
_cell.length_c   1.000
_cell.angle_alpha   90.00
_cell.angle_beta   90.00
_cell.angle_gamma   90.00
#
_symmetry.space_group_name_H-M   'P 1'
#
loop_
_entity.id
_entity.type
_entity.pdbx_description
1 polymer ?
#
loop_
_entity_poly.entity_id
_entity_poly.type
_entity_poly.pdbx_seq_one_letter_code
_entity_poly.pdbx_strand_id
1 'polypeptide(L)'
;NHSAYLQAVATPKHFDAYGGATSPGRRSITEVVVSWQDWHETFLPAFFAVLAPPGAGAGAASAMCSYNSLCVVDSYADPPCPGPSHGVPACADGALLSGLLREQWKFDGYVIGDAEAIRFI
;
A
#
# COMPACT_ATOMS: atom_id res chain seq x y z
N ASN A 1 -22.77 -6.22 -21.64
CA ASN A 1 -22.27 -5.37 -20.54
C ASN A 1 -23.06 -4.08 -20.53
N HIS A 2 -23.63 -3.67 -19.39
CA HIS A 2 -24.42 -2.43 -19.28
C HIS A 2 -23.50 -1.29 -18.83
N SER A 3 -23.54 -0.13 -19.47
CA SER A 3 -22.60 0.97 -19.21
C SER A 3 -22.73 1.59 -17.80
N ALA A 4 -23.87 1.42 -17.14
CA ALA A 4 -24.11 1.98 -15.80
C ALA A 4 -23.77 1.03 -14.64
N TYR A 5 -23.40 -0.23 -14.90
CA TYR A 5 -23.16 -1.23 -13.85
C TYR A 5 -21.80 -1.89 -14.02
N LEU A 6 -21.05 -1.99 -12.92
CA LEU A 6 -19.82 -2.78 -12.88
C LEU A 6 -20.17 -4.26 -13.04
N GLN A 7 -19.48 -4.94 -13.96
CA GLN A 7 -19.61 -6.39 -14.11
C GLN A 7 -19.01 -7.13 -12.90
N ALA A 8 -17.88 -6.64 -12.41
CA ALA A 8 -17.19 -7.07 -11.20
C ALA A 8 -16.32 -5.92 -10.68
N VAL A 9 -16.03 -5.92 -9.39
CA VAL A 9 -15.08 -4.99 -8.79
C VAL A 9 -13.72 -5.66 -8.73
N ALA A 10 -12.71 -5.03 -9.33
CA ALA A 10 -11.32 -5.43 -9.14
C ALA A 10 -10.80 -4.87 -7.80
N THR A 11 -10.00 -5.67 -7.10
CA THR A 11 -9.34 -5.28 -5.85
C THR A 11 -7.82 -5.55 -5.97
N PRO A 12 -7.04 -4.58 -6.47
CA PRO A 12 -5.57 -4.67 -6.45
C PRO A 12 -5.05 -4.86 -5.03
N LYS A 13 -4.04 -5.73 -4.91
CA LYS A 13 -3.49 -6.17 -3.62
C LYS A 13 -2.00 -6.54 -3.76
N HIS A 14 -1.20 -6.50 -2.69
CA HIS A 14 -1.55 -6.06 -1.33
C HIS A 14 -0.91 -4.69 -1.10
N PHE A 15 -1.73 -3.66 -0.89
CA PHE A 15 -1.34 -2.26 -0.81
C PHE A 15 -0.80 -1.94 0.60
N ASP A 16 0.50 -1.77 0.83
CA ASP A 16 1.58 -1.77 -0.16
C ASP A 16 2.85 -2.48 0.34
N ALA A 17 3.76 -2.72 -0.60
CA ALA A 17 5.09 -3.29 -0.43
C ALA A 17 5.13 -4.68 0.23
N TYR A 18 4.02 -5.42 0.18
CA TYR A 18 3.97 -6.80 0.65
C TYR A 18 4.84 -7.70 -0.22
N GLY A 19 5.92 -8.24 0.36
CA GLY A 19 6.97 -8.97 -0.34
C GLY A 19 8.21 -8.13 -0.69
N GLY A 20 8.22 -6.85 -0.32
CA GLY A 20 9.22 -5.85 -0.67
C GLY A 20 10.34 -5.63 0.33
N ALA A 21 10.70 -6.59 1.19
CA ALA A 21 11.80 -6.38 2.13
C ALA A 21 13.12 -6.15 1.37
N THR A 22 13.59 -4.89 1.32
CA THR A 22 14.81 -4.50 0.59
C THR A 22 16.04 -4.39 1.48
N SER A 23 15.90 -4.37 2.81
CA SER A 23 17.06 -4.35 3.72
C SER A 23 17.72 -5.74 3.82
N PRO A 24 19.04 -5.88 3.61
CA PRO A 24 19.74 -7.16 3.73
C PRO A 24 19.56 -7.78 5.12
N GLY A 25 19.01 -8.99 5.20
CA GLY A 25 18.91 -9.77 6.44
C GLY A 25 17.58 -9.68 7.19
N ARG A 26 16.71 -8.70 6.90
CA ARG A 26 15.33 -8.71 7.40
C ARG A 26 14.45 -9.52 6.45
N ARG A 27 14.20 -10.78 6.81
CA ARG A 27 13.32 -11.71 6.08
C ARG A 27 11.89 -11.73 6.61
N SER A 28 11.47 -10.67 7.28
CA SER A 28 10.10 -10.58 7.76
C SER A 28 9.21 -10.03 6.66
N ILE A 29 8.22 -10.81 6.24
CA ILE A 29 7.16 -10.33 5.34
C ILE A 29 6.22 -9.35 6.06
N THR A 30 6.31 -9.22 7.39
CA THR A 30 5.44 -8.35 8.19
C THR A 30 6.11 -7.04 8.60
N GLU A 31 7.43 -6.89 8.41
CA GLU A 31 8.18 -5.67 8.75
C GLU A 31 8.96 -5.22 7.50
N VAL A 32 8.34 -4.33 6.73
CA VAL A 32 8.88 -3.89 5.45
C VAL A 32 9.52 -2.51 5.63
N VAL A 33 10.82 -2.43 5.35
CA VAL A 33 11.57 -1.17 5.26
C VAL A 33 11.81 -0.87 3.79
N VAL A 34 11.40 0.31 3.32
CA VAL A 34 11.59 0.77 1.94
C VAL A 34 12.14 2.18 1.93
N SER A 35 13.06 2.49 1.02
CA SER A 35 13.47 3.88 0.80
C SER A 35 12.35 4.67 0.14
N TRP A 36 12.32 6.00 0.30
CA TRP A 36 11.41 6.87 -0.45
C TRP A 36 11.50 6.64 -1.95
N GLN A 37 12.73 6.45 -2.45
CA GLN A 37 13.00 6.18 -3.86
C GLN A 37 12.36 4.86 -4.30
N ASP A 38 12.65 3.75 -3.61
CA ASP A 38 12.09 2.44 -3.98
C ASP A 38 10.58 2.41 -3.83
N TRP A 39 10.04 3.08 -2.81
CA TRP A 39 8.60 3.18 -2.64
C TRP A 39 7.95 3.84 -3.86
N HIS A 40 8.47 4.98 -4.33
CA HIS A 40 7.90 5.71 -5.47
C HIS A 40 8.23 5.11 -6.84
N GLU A 41 9.40 4.48 -6.99
CA GLU A 41 9.88 4.00 -8.29
C GLU A 41 9.60 2.51 -8.52
N THR A 42 9.38 1.73 -7.46
CA THR A 42 9.18 0.27 -7.56
C THR A 42 7.79 -0.17 -7.09
N PHE A 43 7.36 0.23 -5.88
CA PHE A 43 6.15 -0.32 -5.26
C PHE A 43 4.86 0.41 -5.68
N LEU A 44 4.87 1.73 -5.64
CA LEU A 44 3.69 2.55 -5.96
C LEU A 44 3.25 2.58 -7.43
N PRO A 45 4.12 2.50 -8.46
CA PRO A 45 3.69 2.72 -9.85
C PRO A 45 2.60 1.76 -10.34
N ALA A 46 2.69 0.48 -9.97
CA ALA A 46 1.69 -0.51 -10.35
C ALA A 46 0.33 -0.19 -9.71
N PHE A 47 0.31 0.21 -8.44
CA PHE A 47 -0.90 0.60 -7.73
C PHE A 47 -1.49 1.91 -8.28
N PHE A 48 -0.67 2.91 -8.57
CA PHE A 48 -1.14 4.15 -9.20
C PHE A 48 -1.85 3.86 -10.53
N ALA A 49 -1.23 3.04 -11.39
CA ALA A 49 -1.79 2.71 -12.70
C ALA A 49 -3.19 2.07 -12.63
N VAL A 50 -3.51 1.33 -11.55
CA VAL A 50 -4.79 0.63 -11.41
C VAL A 50 -5.78 1.30 -10.46
N LEU A 51 -5.31 2.03 -9.43
CA LEU A 51 -6.16 2.67 -8.41
C LEU A 51 -6.45 4.14 -8.73
N ALA A 52 -5.60 4.84 -9.47
CA ALA A 52 -5.89 6.21 -9.85
C ALA A 52 -7.17 6.27 -10.70
N PRO A 53 -7.97 7.36 -10.59
CA PRO A 53 -9.26 7.46 -11.26
C PRO A 53 -9.11 7.41 -12.79
N PRO A 54 -10.21 7.09 -13.51
CA PRO A 54 -10.21 7.11 -14.97
C PRO A 54 -9.67 8.44 -15.51
N GLY A 55 -8.74 8.36 -16.47
CA GLY A 55 -8.00 9.51 -17.00
C GLY A 55 -6.60 9.68 -16.40
N ALA A 56 -6.33 9.10 -15.23
CA ALA A 56 -4.99 8.96 -14.65
C ALA A 56 -4.55 7.49 -14.54
N GLY A 57 -5.50 6.58 -14.27
CA GLY A 57 -5.30 5.14 -14.20
C GLY A 57 -6.54 4.36 -14.64
N ALA A 58 -6.60 3.07 -14.25
CA ALA A 58 -7.69 2.17 -14.62
C ALA A 58 -8.97 2.35 -13.77
N GLY A 59 -8.90 3.07 -12.65
CA GLY A 59 -10.07 3.36 -11.81
C GLY A 59 -10.69 2.14 -11.15
N ALA A 60 -9.88 1.22 -10.60
CA ALA A 60 -10.41 0.12 -9.79
C ALA A 60 -11.25 0.68 -8.62
N ALA A 61 -12.35 0.00 -8.28
CA ALA A 61 -13.30 0.48 -7.27
C ALA A 61 -13.00 -0.05 -5.84
N SER A 62 -11.94 -0.85 -5.68
CA SER A 62 -11.52 -1.41 -4.41
C SER A 62 -10.00 -1.52 -4.33
N ALA A 63 -9.44 -1.45 -3.13
CA ALA A 63 -8.04 -1.77 -2.83
C ALA A 63 -7.98 -2.66 -1.58
N MET A 64 -7.01 -3.58 -1.51
CA MET A 64 -6.77 -4.40 -0.31
C MET A 64 -5.46 -3.99 0.33
N CYS A 65 -5.51 -3.53 1.59
CA CYS A 65 -4.30 -3.20 2.34
C CYS A 65 -3.54 -4.46 2.77
N SER A 66 -2.22 -4.37 2.89
CA SER A 66 -1.34 -5.51 3.20
C SER A 66 -1.26 -5.85 4.69
N TYR A 67 -0.76 -7.06 4.97
CA TYR A 67 -0.48 -7.52 6.34
C TYR A 67 0.67 -6.78 7.02
N ASN A 68 1.61 -6.23 6.26
CA ASN A 68 2.87 -5.74 6.81
C ASN A 68 2.73 -4.35 7.45
N SER A 69 3.63 -4.10 8.39
CA SER A 69 4.01 -2.74 8.76
C SER A 69 4.96 -2.18 7.71
N LEU A 70 4.70 -0.95 7.28
CA LEU A 70 5.53 -0.20 6.35
C LEU A 70 6.36 0.84 7.11
N CYS A 71 7.65 0.87 6.81
CA CYS A 71 8.58 1.88 7.29
C CYS A 71 9.29 2.49 6.09
N VAL A 72 8.93 3.74 5.77
CA VAL A 72 9.51 4.50 4.67
C VAL A 72 10.66 5.35 5.19
N VAL A 73 11.82 5.29 4.52
CA VAL A 73 13.09 5.83 5.03
C VAL A 73 13.82 6.64 3.96
N ASP A 74 14.64 7.60 4.36
CA ASP A 74 15.43 8.39 3.39
C ASP A 74 16.56 7.55 2.74
N SER A 75 17.20 6.70 3.54
CA SER A 75 18.18 5.73 3.06
C SER A 75 18.25 4.52 3.98
N TYR A 76 18.80 3.42 3.49
CA TYR A 76 19.00 2.20 4.28
C TYR A 76 20.16 2.29 5.29
N ALA A 77 20.84 3.43 5.40
CA ALA A 77 22.11 3.56 6.12
C ALA A 77 22.00 3.67 7.65
N ASP A 78 20.81 3.95 8.21
CA ASP A 78 20.57 4.09 9.65
C ASP A 78 19.38 3.23 10.10
N PRO A 79 19.30 2.76 11.37
CA PRO A 79 18.18 1.95 11.86
C PRO A 79 16.93 2.82 11.96
N PRO A 80 16.00 2.76 10.99
CA PRO A 80 15.23 3.95 10.66
C PRO A 80 13.82 3.95 11.28
N CYS A 81 13.38 2.81 11.83
CA CYS A 81 12.03 2.62 12.33
C CYS A 81 12.05 2.56 13.86
N PRO A 82 11.85 3.69 14.57
CA PRO A 82 11.76 3.66 16.02
C PRO A 82 10.43 3.05 16.48
N GLY A 83 10.47 2.29 17.57
CA GLY A 83 9.30 1.73 18.24
C GLY A 83 9.13 0.21 18.10
N PRO A 84 8.25 -0.40 18.90
CA PRO A 84 8.11 -1.86 19.01
C PRO A 84 7.55 -2.56 17.77
N SER A 85 6.96 -1.82 16.81
CA SER A 85 6.25 -2.35 15.64
C SER A 85 7.03 -2.30 14.32
N HIS A 86 8.25 -1.74 14.30
CA HIS A 86 9.09 -1.63 13.09
C HIS A 86 8.37 -1.00 11.86
N GLY A 87 7.47 -0.03 12.09
CA GLY A 87 6.70 0.67 11.05
C GLY A 87 5.24 0.89 11.46
N VAL A 88 4.41 1.26 10.47
CA VAL A 88 2.96 1.43 10.63
C VAL A 88 2.22 0.34 9.84
N PRO A 89 1.30 -0.44 10.45
CA PRO A 89 0.51 -1.44 9.73
C PRO A 89 -0.20 -0.81 8.52
N ALA A 90 -0.04 -1.37 7.31
CA ALA A 90 -0.56 -0.76 6.09
C ALA A 90 -2.08 -0.55 6.12
N CYS A 91 -2.82 -1.42 6.82
CA CYS A 91 -4.27 -1.27 7.04
C CYS A 91 -4.67 -0.19 8.05
N ALA A 92 -3.71 0.39 8.81
CA ALA A 92 -3.90 1.51 9.73
C ALA A 92 -2.98 2.71 9.40
N ASP A 93 -2.32 2.69 8.25
CA ASP A 93 -1.42 3.77 7.84
C ASP A 93 -2.23 4.92 7.21
N GLY A 94 -2.44 5.99 7.98
CA GLY A 94 -3.14 7.18 7.52
C GLY A 94 -2.39 7.95 6.42
N ALA A 95 -1.05 7.90 6.39
CA ALA A 95 -0.27 8.55 5.34
C ALA A 95 -0.43 7.79 4.01
N LEU A 96 -0.47 6.45 4.06
CA LEU A 96 -0.72 5.60 2.90
C LEU A 96 -2.18 5.68 2.42
N LEU A 97 -3.14 5.42 3.33
CA LEU A 97 -4.54 5.22 2.96
C LEU A 97 -5.30 6.54 2.78
N SER A 98 -5.05 7.54 3.61
CA SER A 98 -5.73 8.85 3.48
C SER A 98 -4.87 9.82 2.67
N GLY A 99 -3.61 10.03 3.05
CA GLY A 99 -2.73 10.98 2.39
C GLY A 99 -2.45 10.62 0.93
N LEU A 100 -1.82 9.48 0.68
CA LEU A 100 -1.44 9.08 -0.67
C LEU A 100 -2.65 8.65 -1.51
N LEU A 101 -3.38 7.63 -1.05
CA LEU A 101 -4.43 7.01 -1.87
C LEU A 101 -5.64 7.95 -2.09
N ARG A 102 -6.17 8.59 -1.04
CA ARG A 102 -7.35 9.46 -1.16
C ARG A 102 -6.99 10.88 -1.58
N GLU A 103 -6.08 11.51 -0.86
CA GLU A 103 -5.82 12.94 -1.05
C GLU A 103 -4.95 13.21 -2.28
N GLN A 104 -3.90 12.42 -2.52
CA GLN A 104 -3.04 12.63 -3.68
C GLN A 104 -3.60 11.95 -4.94
N TRP A 105 -3.93 10.66 -4.87
CA TRP A 105 -4.36 9.89 -6.04
C TRP A 105 -5.84 9.98 -6.33
N LYS A 106 -6.64 10.60 -5.46
CA LYS A 106 -8.08 10.82 -5.65
C LYS A 106 -8.91 9.53 -5.80
N PHE A 107 -8.45 8.42 -5.23
CA PHE A 107 -9.22 7.18 -5.21
C PHE A 107 -10.52 7.36 -4.40
N ASP A 108 -11.67 6.99 -4.96
CA ASP A 108 -13.00 7.16 -4.36
C ASP A 108 -13.70 5.82 -4.02
N GLY A 109 -13.06 4.69 -4.32
CA GLY A 109 -13.56 3.34 -4.02
C GLY A 109 -13.51 2.96 -2.54
N TYR A 110 -13.54 1.67 -2.21
CA TYR A 110 -13.43 1.19 -0.81
C TYR A 110 -12.13 0.42 -0.55
N VAL A 111 -11.62 0.51 0.67
CA VAL A 111 -10.43 -0.24 1.10
C VAL A 111 -10.90 -1.41 1.98
N ILE A 112 -10.37 -2.59 1.72
CA ILE A 112 -10.57 -3.78 2.56
C ILE A 112 -9.26 -4.21 3.20
N GLY A 113 -9.35 -4.83 4.37
CA GLY A 113 -8.24 -5.58 4.95
C GLY A 113 -7.97 -6.86 4.15
N ASP A 114 -6.70 -7.26 4.07
CA ASP A 114 -6.39 -8.67 3.84
C ASP A 114 -7.00 -9.53 4.99
N ALA A 115 -7.14 -10.83 4.76
CA ALA A 115 -7.86 -11.72 5.66
C ALA A 115 -7.32 -11.67 7.10
N GLU A 116 -8.13 -11.15 8.02
CA GLU A 116 -7.76 -10.89 9.42
C GLU A 116 -6.66 -9.84 9.65
N ALA A 117 -6.18 -9.09 8.65
CA ALA A 117 -5.10 -8.11 8.83
C ALA A 117 -5.37 -7.11 9.97
N ILE A 118 -6.63 -6.66 10.10
CA ILE A 118 -7.06 -5.72 11.16
C ILE A 118 -6.93 -6.31 12.57
N ARG A 119 -7.05 -7.64 12.72
CA ARG A 119 -6.97 -8.32 14.02
C ARG A 119 -5.57 -8.22 14.64
N PHE A 120 -4.55 -8.05 13.81
CA PHE A 120 -3.13 -8.10 14.19
C PHE A 120 -2.44 -6.72 14.15
N ILE A 121 -3.23 -5.65 14.16
CA ILE A 121 -2.76 -4.26 14.31
C ILE A 121 -2.49 -3.96 15.78
#